data_AF-A0A7S2BDK0-F1
#
_entry.id   AF-A0A7S2BDK0-F1
#
_cell.length_a   1.000
_cell.length_b   1.000
_cell.length_c   1.000
_cell.angle_alpha   90.00
_cell.angle_beta   90.00
_cell.angle_gamma   90.00
#
_symmetry.space_group_name_H-M   'P 1'
#
loop_
_entity.id
_entity.type
_entity.pdbx_description
1 polymer ?
#
loop_
_entity_poly.entity_id
_entity_poly.type
_entity_poly.pdbx_seq_one_letter_code
_entity_poly.pdbx_strand_id
1 'polypeptide(L)'
;VGRLAGRPDVSQRGNYEMLRNETLNDEPFTYGRAWGLPSHGWLAFDYSSIRRPPPAAGAMPEMNEVPKFLRSSTLVGASKLKALRAVSVHMYMTTQQFKNILDCFPAGSEDR
;
A
#
# COMPACT_ATOMS: atom_id res chain seq x y z
N VAL A 1 12.48 2.34 -3.08
CA VAL A 1 12.24 3.72 -3.57
C VAL A 1 12.90 4.77 -2.68
N GLY A 2 12.74 4.74 -1.34
CA GLY A 2 13.45 5.69 -0.44
C GLY A 2 14.98 5.57 -0.47
N ARG A 3 15.50 4.35 -0.28
CA ARG A 3 16.95 4.05 -0.31
C ARG A 3 17.65 4.49 -1.60
N LEU A 4 17.04 4.22 -2.76
CA LEU A 4 17.58 4.59 -4.07
C LEU A 4 17.56 6.10 -4.33
N ALA A 5 16.69 6.84 -3.66
CA ALA A 5 16.54 8.28 -3.79
C ALA A 5 17.33 9.07 -2.71
N GLY A 6 18.19 8.39 -1.94
CA GLY A 6 18.98 9.01 -0.86
C GLY A 6 18.15 9.61 0.27
N ARG A 7 16.88 9.20 0.41
CA ARG A 7 15.99 9.74 1.45
C ARG A 7 16.27 9.08 2.80
N PRO A 8 16.14 9.83 3.91
CA PRO A 8 16.33 9.28 5.24
C PRO A 8 15.34 8.14 5.49
N ASP A 9 15.78 7.12 6.22
CA ASP A 9 14.89 6.06 6.66
C ASP A 9 14.09 6.54 7.87
N VAL A 10 12.77 6.36 7.81
CA VAL A 10 11.83 6.70 8.89
C VAL A 10 11.22 5.47 9.56
N SER A 11 11.60 4.27 9.11
CA SER A 11 11.24 3.01 9.79
C SER A 11 11.89 2.95 11.17
N GLN A 12 11.28 2.23 12.09
CA GLN A 12 11.84 2.05 13.44
C GLN A 12 13.20 1.29 13.41
N ARG A 13 13.40 0.46 12.39
CA ARG A 13 14.49 -0.54 12.34
C ARG A 13 15.54 -0.27 11.27
N GLY A 14 15.44 0.81 10.50
CA GLY A 14 16.41 1.10 9.45
C GLY A 14 16.30 0.17 8.21
N ASN A 15 15.12 -0.42 7.98
CA ASN A 15 14.90 -1.39 6.92
C ASN A 15 14.12 -0.84 5.71
N TYR A 16 13.81 0.47 5.70
CA TYR A 16 13.04 1.18 4.67
C TYR A 16 11.62 0.64 4.44
N GLU A 17 11.04 -0.06 5.41
CA GLU A 17 9.67 -0.59 5.30
C GLU A 17 8.59 0.41 5.71
N MET A 18 9.01 1.57 6.26
CA MET A 18 8.11 2.65 6.69
C MET A 18 7.18 2.26 7.86
N LEU A 19 7.38 1.08 8.44
CA LEU A 19 6.66 0.57 9.61
C LEU A 19 7.38 0.96 10.90
N ARG A 20 6.58 1.21 11.94
CA ARG A 20 7.01 1.52 13.30
C ARG A 20 6.03 0.91 14.30
N ASN A 21 6.45 0.74 15.55
CA ASN A 21 5.63 0.25 16.65
C ASN A 21 4.86 -1.04 16.31
N GLU A 22 5.51 -1.97 15.60
CA GLU A 22 4.83 -3.16 15.12
C GLU A 22 4.51 -4.13 16.27
N THR A 23 3.25 -4.55 16.39
CA THR A 23 2.80 -5.59 17.33
C THR A 23 1.95 -6.64 16.63
N LEU A 24 2.02 -7.89 17.11
CA LEU A 24 1.18 -8.99 16.67
C LEU A 24 0.50 -9.58 17.90
N ASN A 25 -0.81 -9.42 18.01
CA ASN A 25 -1.60 -9.75 19.21
C ASN A 25 -1.03 -9.07 20.46
N ASP A 26 -0.79 -7.77 20.37
CA ASP A 26 -0.22 -6.90 21.42
C ASP A 26 1.21 -7.22 21.87
N GLU A 27 1.83 -8.25 21.30
CA GLU A 27 3.23 -8.59 21.54
C GLU A 27 4.16 -7.89 20.53
N PRO A 28 5.35 -7.42 20.94
CA PRO A 28 6.33 -6.82 20.04
C PRO A 28 6.64 -7.73 18.84
N PHE A 29 6.41 -7.22 17.64
CA PHE A 29 6.56 -7.98 16.41
C PHE A 29 7.62 -7.35 15.51
N THR A 30 8.26 -8.20 14.70
CA THR A 30 9.22 -7.78 13.67
C THR A 30 8.75 -8.28 12.33
N TYR A 31 8.29 -7.37 11.47
CA TYR A 31 8.00 -7.75 10.10
C TYR A 31 9.30 -8.18 9.39
N GLY A 32 9.21 -9.27 8.64
CA GLY A 32 10.28 -9.76 7.79
C GLY A 32 9.72 -10.18 6.44
N ARG A 33 10.51 -10.07 5.37
CA ARG A 33 10.03 -10.38 4.01
C ARG A 33 9.54 -11.82 3.81
N ALA A 34 9.99 -12.75 4.65
CA ALA A 34 9.56 -14.15 4.64
C ALA A 34 8.31 -14.39 5.49
N TRP A 35 7.81 -13.37 6.20
CA TRP A 35 6.65 -13.48 7.06
C TRP A 35 5.37 -13.57 6.23
N GLY A 36 4.62 -14.66 6.45
CA GLY A 36 3.28 -14.84 5.91
C GLY A 36 2.25 -14.25 6.85
N LEU A 37 1.21 -13.62 6.29
CA LEU A 37 0.09 -13.11 7.07
C LEU A 37 -0.63 -14.29 7.77
N PRO A 38 -0.72 -14.31 9.11
CA PRO A 38 -1.45 -15.35 9.83
C PRO A 38 -2.93 -15.39 9.44
N SER A 39 -3.56 -16.55 9.59
CA SER A 39 -5.00 -16.73 9.32
C SER A 39 -5.92 -15.97 10.29
N HIS A 40 -5.39 -15.56 11.44
CA HIS A 40 -6.12 -14.89 12.52
C HIS A 40 -5.16 -14.07 13.39
N GLY A 41 -5.69 -13.09 14.11
CA GLY A 41 -4.94 -12.20 15.00
C GLY A 41 -4.97 -10.74 14.55
N TRP A 42 -4.24 -9.90 15.28
CA TRP A 42 -4.18 -8.45 15.05
C TRP A 42 -2.73 -8.02 14.83
N LEU A 43 -2.43 -7.57 13.61
CA LEU A 43 -1.18 -6.88 13.30
C LEU A 43 -1.44 -5.37 13.42
N ALA A 44 -0.79 -4.70 14.37
CA ALA A 44 -0.82 -3.25 14.48
C ALA A 44 0.56 -2.66 14.15
N PHE A 45 0.58 -1.51 13.49
CA PHE A 45 1.79 -0.75 13.18
C PHE A 45 1.42 0.70 12.86
N ASP A 46 2.36 1.60 13.06
CA ASP A 46 2.30 2.96 12.54
C ASP A 46 3.01 3.03 11.18
N TYR A 47 2.34 3.60 10.19
CA TYR A 47 2.91 3.83 8.86
C TYR A 47 3.40 5.26 8.71
N SER A 48 4.69 5.44 8.39
CA SER A 48 5.30 6.75 8.18
C SER A 48 5.89 6.88 6.78
N SER A 49 5.37 7.81 5.97
CA SER A 49 5.83 8.02 4.60
C SER A 49 6.77 9.21 4.47
N ILE A 50 7.93 8.99 3.83
CA ILE A 50 8.85 10.04 3.34
C ILE A 50 8.35 10.77 2.08
N ARG A 51 7.15 10.44 1.62
CA ARG A 51 6.48 11.06 0.47
C ARG A 51 5.23 11.76 0.98
N ARG A 52 5.23 13.08 0.79
CA ARG A 52 4.04 13.92 0.94
C ARG A 52 3.70 14.51 -0.43
N PRO A 53 2.42 14.63 -0.80
CA PRO A 53 2.03 15.42 -1.96
C PRO A 53 2.60 16.84 -1.85
N PRO A 54 3.01 17.49 -2.96
CA PRO A 54 3.32 18.91 -2.97
C PRO A 54 2.16 19.73 -2.35
N PRO A 55 2.42 20.90 -1.74
CA PRO A 55 1.37 21.69 -1.09
C PRO A 55 0.18 22.05 -2.00
N ALA A 56 0.41 22.20 -3.30
CA ALA A 56 -0.62 22.50 -4.29
C ALA A 56 -1.21 21.25 -4.97
N ALA A 57 -0.77 20.05 -4.59
CA ALA A 57 -1.27 18.82 -5.20
C ALA A 57 -2.68 18.50 -4.68
N GLY A 58 -3.64 18.53 -5.60
CA GLY A 58 -5.00 18.06 -5.38
C GLY A 58 -5.17 16.58 -5.72
N ALA A 59 -6.27 15.99 -5.26
CA ALA A 59 -6.69 14.68 -5.74
C ALA A 59 -7.00 14.74 -7.24
N MET A 60 -6.52 13.74 -7.97
CA MET A 60 -6.68 13.64 -9.41
C MET A 60 -8.09 13.11 -9.74
N PRO A 61 -8.91 13.82 -10.54
CA PRO A 61 -10.24 13.36 -10.94
C PRO A 61 -10.22 12.02 -11.69
N GLU A 62 -9.16 11.74 -12.43
CA GLU A 62 -8.94 10.51 -13.20
C GLU A 62 -8.93 9.26 -12.31
N MET A 63 -8.64 9.42 -11.02
CA MET A 63 -8.65 8.31 -10.06
C MET A 63 -10.07 7.73 -9.86
N ASN A 64 -11.12 8.45 -10.25
CA ASN A 64 -12.49 7.94 -10.23
C ASN A 64 -12.74 6.87 -11.32
N GLU A 65 -11.94 6.87 -12.38
CA GLU A 65 -12.06 5.93 -13.50
C GLU A 65 -11.24 4.65 -13.27
N VAL A 66 -10.18 4.73 -12.46
CA VAL A 66 -9.30 3.59 -12.17
C VAL A 66 -10.06 2.35 -11.68
N PRO A 67 -11.01 2.43 -10.71
CA PRO A 67 -11.81 1.28 -10.30
C PRO A 67 -12.60 0.64 -11.45
N LYS A 68 -13.09 1.44 -12.42
CA LYS A 68 -13.82 0.91 -13.58
C LYS A 68 -12.91 0.07 -14.46
N PHE A 69 -11.70 0.54 -14.73
CA PHE A 69 -10.69 -0.22 -15.48
C PHE A 69 -10.20 -1.47 -14.75
N LEU A 70 -10.01 -1.39 -13.43
CA LEU A 70 -9.60 -2.56 -12.64
C LEU A 70 -10.67 -3.66 -12.66
N ARG A 71 -11.95 -3.30 -12.67
CA ARG A 71 -13.07 -4.26 -12.72
C ARG A 71 -13.31 -4.82 -14.13
N SER A 72 -13.14 -4.02 -15.19
CA SER A 72 -13.34 -4.48 -16.56
C SER A 72 -12.16 -5.26 -17.14
N SER A 73 -10.96 -5.07 -16.58
CA SER A 73 -9.76 -5.77 -17.03
C SER A 73 -9.81 -7.26 -16.72
N THR A 74 -9.46 -8.08 -17.72
CA THR A 74 -9.33 -9.54 -17.64
C THR A 74 -8.04 -10.01 -16.96
N LEU A 75 -7.18 -9.08 -16.52
CA LEU A 75 -5.91 -9.42 -15.86
C LEU A 75 -6.14 -9.98 -14.46
N VAL A 76 -5.28 -10.91 -14.05
CA VAL A 76 -5.21 -11.43 -12.68
C VAL A 76 -4.90 -10.33 -11.66
N GLY A 77 -5.34 -10.53 -10.42
CA GLY A 77 -5.22 -9.53 -9.35
C GLY A 77 -3.77 -9.09 -9.12
N ALA A 78 -2.84 -10.04 -9.14
CA ALA A 78 -1.41 -9.77 -8.98
C ALA A 78 -0.85 -8.82 -10.05
N SER A 79 -1.29 -8.94 -11.31
CA SER A 79 -0.83 -8.10 -12.42
C SER A 79 -1.38 -6.68 -12.31
N LYS A 80 -2.65 -6.54 -11.90
CA LYS A 80 -3.28 -5.24 -11.61
C LYS A 80 -2.53 -4.50 -10.49
N LEU A 81 -2.20 -5.22 -9.41
CA LEU A 81 -1.41 -4.65 -8.31
C LEU A 81 0.00 -4.23 -8.73
N LYS A 82 0.69 -5.03 -9.56
CA LYS A 82 1.99 -4.66 -10.12
C LYS A 82 1.90 -3.37 -10.93
N ALA A 83 0.88 -3.23 -11.77
CA ALA A 83 0.65 -2.01 -12.55
C ALA A 83 0.40 -0.81 -11.63
N LEU A 84 -0.56 -0.88 -10.71
CA LEU A 84 -0.84 0.18 -9.74
C LEU A 84 0.40 0.59 -8.95
N ARG A 85 1.19 -0.39 -8.50
CA ARG A 85 2.44 -0.12 -7.78
C ARG A 85 3.42 0.68 -8.62
N ALA A 86 3.57 0.36 -9.91
CA ALA A 86 4.49 1.05 -10.82
C ALA A 86 4.14 2.53 -11.01
N VAL A 87 2.84 2.86 -11.03
CA VAL A 87 2.35 4.24 -11.27
C VAL A 87 1.95 5.00 -10.01
N SER A 88 1.88 4.33 -8.85
CA SER A 88 1.41 4.91 -7.57
C SER A 88 2.15 6.19 -7.17
N VAL A 89 3.40 6.34 -7.60
CA VAL A 89 4.24 7.51 -7.33
C VAL A 89 3.76 8.79 -8.02
N HIS A 90 2.88 8.67 -9.01
CA HIS A 90 2.29 9.77 -9.77
C HIS A 90 0.82 10.04 -9.43
N MET A 91 0.28 9.31 -8.44
CA MET A 91 -1.13 9.38 -8.09
C MET A 91 -1.32 10.16 -6.80
N TYR A 92 -2.17 11.19 -6.85
CA TYR A 92 -2.69 11.86 -5.68
C TYR A 92 -4.20 11.60 -5.63
N MET A 93 -4.70 11.12 -4.50
CA MET A 93 -6.09 10.71 -4.38
C MET A 93 -6.61 10.97 -2.97
N THR A 94 -7.93 11.12 -2.86
CA THR A 94 -8.60 11.18 -1.55
C THR A 94 -8.69 9.79 -0.92
N THR A 95 -8.93 9.74 0.39
CA THR A 95 -9.20 8.48 1.10
C THR A 95 -10.37 7.71 0.50
N GLN A 96 -11.39 8.43 -0.01
CA GLN A 96 -12.54 7.80 -0.65
C GLN A 96 -12.17 7.14 -1.98
N GLN A 97 -11.36 7.80 -2.81
CA GLN A 97 -10.86 7.22 -4.06
C GLN A 97 -9.98 5.99 -3.78
N PHE A 98 -9.13 6.06 -2.75
CA PHE A 98 -8.31 4.92 -2.34
C PHE A 98 -9.16 3.74 -1.88
N LYS A 99 -10.21 3.97 -1.07
CA LYS A 99 -11.17 2.93 -0.66
C LYS A 99 -11.82 2.26 -1.87
N ASN A 100 -12.28 3.03 -2.86
CA ASN A 100 -12.90 2.46 -4.07
C ASN A 100 -11.94 1.54 -4.85
N ILE A 101 -10.63 1.81 -4.82
CA ILE A 101 -9.59 0.96 -5.41
C ILE A 101 -9.40 -0.31 -4.58
N LEU A 102 -9.34 -0.19 -3.24
CA LEU A 102 -9.23 -1.35 -2.34
C LEU A 102 -10.41 -2.33 -2.52
N ASP A 103 -11.62 -1.81 -2.70
CA ASP A 103 -12.82 -2.63 -2.93
C ASP A 103 -12.74 -3.46 -4.24
N CYS A 104 -11.76 -3.21 -5.11
CA CYS A 104 -11.49 -4.04 -6.30
C CYS A 104 -10.62 -5.28 -5.99
N PHE A 105 -10.11 -5.41 -4.76
CA PHE A 105 -9.23 -6.51 -4.32
C PHE A 105 -9.76 -7.13 -3.01
N PRO A 106 -10.90 -7.84 -3.03
CA PRO A 106 -11.46 -8.46 -1.84
C PRO A 106 -10.49 -9.50 -1.25
N ALA A 107 -10.39 -9.54 0.08
CA ALA A 107 -9.61 -10.56 0.76
C ALA A 107 -10.16 -11.96 0.44
N GLY A 108 -9.29 -12.88 0.01
CA GLY A 108 -9.67 -14.28 -0.24
C GLY A 108 -10.09 -14.60 -1.69
N SER A 109 -9.99 -13.68 -2.64
CA SER A 109 -9.99 -14.08 -4.06
C SER A 109 -8.64 -14.73 -4.37
N GLU A 110 -8.53 -16.03 -4.05
CA GLU A 110 -7.47 -16.89 -4.58
C GLU A 110 -7.47 -16.73 -6.11
N ASP A 111 -6.38 -16.19 -6.67
CA ASP A 111 -6.04 -16.46 -8.07
C ASP A 111 -5.83 -18.00 -8.14
N ARG A 112 -6.90 -18.74 -8.48
CA ARG A 112 -6.84 -20.10 -9.00
C ARG A 112 -6.57 -20.06 -10.49
#